data_AF-A0A830HD05-F1
#
_entry.id   AF-A0A830HD05-F1
#
_cell.length_a   1.000
_cell.length_b   1.000
_cell.length_c   1.000
_cell.angle_alpha   90.00
_cell.angle_beta   90.00
_cell.angle_gamma   90.00
#
_symmetry.space_group_name_H-M   'P 1'
#
loop_
_entity.id
_entity.type
_entity.pdbx_description
1 polymer ?
#
loop_
_entity_poly.entity_id
_entity_poly.type
_entity_poly.pdbx_seq_one_letter_code
_entity_poly.pdbx_strand_id
1 'polypeptide(L)'
;MGLRSISYGSSSGACCSRHAGYYATPCVGKQRMTNAPILTHLRNQTQLTLTSLPGDERDGGTHKRKASAATCAAAVNADSWMDDDDDQQQQQQQQQQHNVASAPANRPVKQKHGAFDVVLSSGFLAFANHAGFLQAVEDAGLDVRGVMGTSAGALSGSLYAAGYAPHEVAAELSRVAPIQLLEPGVPWKGALSMSRVVERLRVVLPATFEELPVEFACGVVDASGRHRLIDSGPLPEAVAASAAIPVLFEPVYIPGQSGGPFADGGKADRVGLRQWRARRRLKKNAIPPAALVHLIERSSPFSGADDVSRMGESNVTLVTCAKSGQYLWSLGEFDEQMERSRANAAPALEVHKARVPSV
;
A
#
# COMPACT_ATOMS: atom_id res chain seq x y z
N MET A 1 -37.49 38.23 -56.43
CA MET A 1 -37.49 37.26 -55.31
C MET A 1 -36.30 36.32 -55.48
N GLY A 2 -35.48 36.18 -54.44
CA GLY A 2 -34.57 35.03 -54.24
C GLY A 2 -33.19 35.14 -54.86
N LEU A 3 -32.20 35.47 -54.01
CA LEU A 3 -30.79 35.72 -54.31
C LEU A 3 -29.97 34.46 -54.66
N ARG A 4 -29.03 34.62 -55.60
CA ARG A 4 -27.80 33.84 -55.77
C ARG A 4 -26.66 34.81 -56.07
N SER A 5 -25.56 34.75 -55.31
CA SER A 5 -24.17 35.07 -55.70
C SER A 5 -23.33 35.34 -54.44
N ILE A 6 -22.02 35.17 -54.32
CA ILE A 6 -20.90 34.63 -55.11
C ILE A 6 -19.71 34.59 -54.10
N SER A 7 -18.77 33.68 -54.34
CA SER A 7 -17.47 33.51 -53.67
C SER A 7 -16.46 34.62 -54.00
N TYR A 8 -15.48 34.92 -53.13
CA TYR A 8 -14.09 35.41 -53.36
C TYR A 8 -13.48 35.63 -51.95
N GLY A 9 -12.20 35.44 -51.61
CA GLY A 9 -10.96 35.27 -52.35
C GLY A 9 -9.84 36.07 -51.63
N SER A 10 -8.73 35.40 -51.34
CA SER A 10 -7.33 35.90 -51.26
C SER A 10 -6.85 36.87 -50.16
N SER A 11 -5.90 36.37 -49.36
CA SER A 11 -4.54 36.89 -49.02
C SER A 11 -4.27 38.38 -48.80
N SER A 12 -3.57 38.70 -47.71
CA SER A 12 -2.20 39.29 -47.70
C SER A 12 -1.88 39.97 -46.35
N GLY A 13 -0.59 40.07 -46.01
CA GLY A 13 -0.11 41.14 -45.13
C GLY A 13 0.66 40.73 -43.87
N ALA A 14 1.96 40.50 -44.02
CA ALA A 14 2.94 40.58 -42.94
C ALA A 14 3.18 42.06 -42.53
N CYS A 15 3.54 42.35 -41.27
CA CYS A 15 4.69 43.21 -40.95
C CYS A 15 5.05 43.26 -39.44
N CYS A 16 6.36 43.43 -39.23
CA CYS A 16 7.20 43.59 -38.05
C CYS A 16 6.80 44.63 -36.98
N SER A 17 7.28 44.44 -35.74
CA SER A 17 8.29 45.28 -35.04
C SER A 17 8.36 44.89 -33.54
N ARG A 18 9.48 44.34 -33.03
CA ARG A 18 10.64 45.01 -32.38
C ARG A 18 10.30 45.96 -31.21
N HIS A 19 10.75 45.61 -30.00
CA HIS A 19 11.66 46.35 -29.07
C HIS A 19 11.82 45.48 -27.80
N ALA A 20 13.01 44.97 -27.40
CA ALA A 20 14.14 45.63 -26.74
C ALA A 20 13.70 46.37 -25.45
N GLY A 21 14.24 46.18 -24.25
CA GLY A 21 15.40 45.44 -23.73
C GLY A 21 15.56 45.76 -22.23
N TYR A 22 16.74 45.42 -21.69
CA TYR A 22 17.35 45.82 -20.40
C TYR A 22 17.27 44.87 -19.18
N TYR A 23 18.34 44.08 -19.07
CA TYR A 23 19.27 43.93 -17.92
C TYR A 23 18.90 44.54 -16.57
N ALA A 24 19.02 43.74 -15.50
CA ALA A 24 20.02 43.97 -14.43
C ALA A 24 20.02 42.83 -13.38
N THR A 25 21.13 42.09 -13.32
CA THR A 25 21.65 41.45 -12.11
C THR A 25 21.97 42.49 -11.04
N PRO A 26 22.00 42.08 -9.76
CA PRO A 26 23.25 42.23 -9.04
C PRO A 26 23.66 40.96 -8.29
N CYS A 27 24.90 40.53 -8.55
CA CYS A 27 25.73 39.84 -7.57
C CYS A 27 26.20 40.86 -6.52
N VAL A 28 26.27 40.48 -5.24
CA VAL A 28 27.41 40.65 -4.31
C VAL A 28 26.96 40.10 -2.95
N GLY A 29 27.78 39.24 -2.33
CA GLY A 29 27.63 38.97 -0.90
C GLY A 29 28.25 37.65 -0.43
N LYS A 30 29.58 37.55 -0.48
CA LYS A 30 30.34 36.50 0.19
C LYS A 30 30.03 36.52 1.70
N GLN A 31 29.70 35.37 2.29
CA GLN A 31 30.12 35.06 3.65
C GLN A 31 30.27 33.54 3.84
N ARG A 32 31.53 33.14 3.92
CA ARG A 32 32.01 31.85 4.44
C ARG A 32 31.86 31.91 5.96
N MET A 33 31.14 30.98 6.57
CA MET A 33 31.41 30.57 7.94
C MET A 33 31.39 29.05 8.03
N THR A 34 32.59 28.52 8.16
CA THR A 34 32.91 27.17 8.63
C THR A 34 32.51 27.05 10.09
N ASN A 35 31.77 26.01 10.46
CA ASN A 35 31.73 25.53 11.84
C ASN A 35 31.68 23.99 11.80
N ALA A 36 32.85 23.39 11.98
CA ALA A 36 33.01 21.99 12.38
C ALA A 36 33.13 21.93 13.91
N PRO A 37 32.79 20.80 14.54
CA PRO A 37 32.49 20.72 15.97
C PRO A 37 33.75 20.59 16.84
N ILE A 38 33.75 21.27 17.99
CA ILE A 38 34.67 21.01 19.11
C ILE A 38 34.01 19.93 19.98
N LEU A 39 34.47 18.68 19.85
CA LEU A 39 34.14 17.58 20.75
C LEU A 39 35.29 17.44 21.75
N THR A 40 35.04 17.89 22.97
CA THR A 40 35.96 17.78 24.10
C THR A 40 35.92 16.36 24.66
N HIS A 41 37.10 15.78 24.83
CA HIS A 41 37.37 14.53 25.52
C HIS A 41 36.76 14.46 26.92
N LEU A 42 36.02 13.39 27.21
CA LEU A 42 35.92 12.81 28.56
C LEU A 42 35.95 11.28 28.45
N ARG A 43 37.17 10.74 28.57
CA ARG A 43 37.41 9.35 28.98
C ARG A 43 37.11 9.30 30.48
N ASN A 44 36.21 8.42 30.91
CA ASN A 44 36.22 7.95 32.30
C ASN A 44 36.24 6.43 32.32
N GLN A 45 37.20 5.96 33.12
CA GLN A 45 37.73 4.61 33.19
C GLN A 45 36.77 3.68 33.92
N THR A 46 36.54 2.50 33.37
CA THR A 46 35.97 1.36 34.09
C THR A 46 37.11 0.67 34.84
N GLN A 47 37.16 0.82 36.16
CA GLN A 47 38.03 0.01 37.01
C GLN A 47 37.36 -1.35 37.28
N LEU A 48 38.04 -2.41 36.87
CA LEU A 48 37.81 -3.79 37.27
C LEU A 48 38.35 -3.97 38.70
N THR A 49 37.51 -4.44 39.62
CA THR A 49 37.94 -4.99 40.91
C THR A 49 37.72 -6.50 40.92
N LEU A 50 38.85 -7.22 40.87
CA LEU A 50 38.99 -8.62 41.27
C LEU A 50 39.05 -8.69 42.80
N THR A 51 38.31 -9.61 43.42
CA THR A 51 38.59 -10.09 44.78
C THR A 51 38.41 -11.61 44.88
N SER A 52 39.56 -12.28 44.86
CA SER A 52 40.03 -13.41 45.69
C SER A 52 39.08 -14.51 46.20
N LEU A 53 39.48 -15.75 45.88
CA LEU A 53 39.23 -17.01 46.61
C LEU A 53 40.03 -17.06 47.94
N PRO A 54 39.64 -17.97 48.86
CA PRO A 54 40.40 -19.22 49.10
C PRO A 54 39.42 -20.42 49.24
N GLY A 55 39.75 -21.72 49.15
CA GLY A 55 40.97 -22.51 49.31
C GLY A 55 40.64 -23.72 50.22
N ASP A 56 40.80 -24.96 49.73
CA ASP A 56 40.99 -26.29 50.40
C ASP A 56 40.29 -27.41 49.59
N GLU A 57 40.98 -28.29 48.86
CA GLU A 57 41.86 -29.44 49.21
C GLU A 57 41.15 -30.78 49.49
N ARG A 58 41.53 -31.79 48.67
CA ARG A 58 41.66 -33.24 48.94
C ARG A 58 40.36 -34.08 49.08
N ASP A 59 40.24 -35.35 48.70
CA ASP A 59 41.09 -36.37 48.05
C ASP A 59 40.19 -37.58 47.66
N GLY A 60 40.65 -38.43 46.74
CA GLY A 60 40.59 -39.90 46.87
C GLY A 60 39.29 -40.71 46.69
N GLY A 61 39.09 -41.29 45.49
CA GLY A 61 39.21 -42.74 45.25
C GLY A 61 38.22 -43.79 45.83
N THR A 62 37.55 -44.49 44.90
CA THR A 62 37.37 -45.97 44.76
C THR A 62 36.15 -46.74 45.34
N HIS A 63 35.43 -47.36 44.38
CA HIS A 63 34.93 -48.75 44.29
C HIS A 63 33.96 -49.37 45.32
N LYS A 64 32.79 -49.85 44.82
CA LYS A 64 32.32 -51.27 44.75
C LYS A 64 30.78 -51.30 44.53
N ARG A 65 30.29 -51.84 43.41
CA ARG A 65 29.84 -53.24 43.13
C ARG A 65 28.38 -53.57 43.51
N LYS A 66 27.68 -54.02 42.46
CA LYS A 66 26.77 -55.19 42.32
C LYS A 66 25.24 -54.99 42.46
N ALA A 67 24.61 -55.55 41.43
CA ALA A 67 23.20 -55.79 41.16
C ALA A 67 22.46 -56.62 42.21
N SER A 68 21.12 -56.55 42.22
CA SER A 68 20.24 -57.69 41.92
C SER A 68 18.75 -57.40 42.18
N ALA A 69 17.93 -57.95 41.29
CA ALA A 69 16.57 -58.47 41.47
C ALA A 69 15.35 -57.53 41.59
N ALA A 70 14.40 -57.84 40.70
CA ALA A 70 13.06 -57.32 40.56
C ALA A 70 12.09 -57.89 41.61
N THR A 71 11.04 -57.12 41.94
CA THR A 71 9.69 -57.64 42.20
C THR A 71 8.65 -56.56 41.84
N CYS A 72 7.61 -56.98 41.13
CA CYS A 72 6.44 -56.19 40.74
C CYS A 72 5.54 -55.83 41.94
N ALA A 73 4.91 -54.65 41.91
CA ALA A 73 3.51 -54.44 42.28
C ALA A 73 3.06 -53.00 41.96
N ALA A 74 1.85 -52.89 41.44
CA ALA A 74 1.24 -51.70 40.86
C ALA A 74 0.92 -50.59 41.86
N ALA A 75 1.00 -49.34 41.39
CA ALA A 75 0.10 -48.26 41.80
C ALA A 75 -0.07 -47.29 40.63
N VAL A 76 -1.31 -47.16 40.20
CA VAL A 76 -1.85 -46.19 39.24
C VAL A 76 -1.50 -44.76 39.63
N ASN A 77 -1.12 -43.94 38.64
CA ASN A 77 -1.44 -42.52 38.62
C ASN A 77 -2.00 -42.20 37.24
N ALA A 78 -3.29 -41.85 37.25
CA ALA A 78 -3.92 -41.05 36.22
C ALA A 78 -3.33 -39.63 36.34
N ASP A 79 -2.88 -39.06 35.23
CA ASP A 79 -2.83 -37.62 34.91
C ASP A 79 -1.90 -37.41 33.72
N SER A 80 -2.44 -37.52 32.49
CA SER A 80 -1.77 -37.01 31.28
C SER A 80 -2.67 -37.09 30.03
N TRP A 81 -3.87 -36.51 30.07
CA TRP A 81 -4.73 -36.44 28.88
C TRP A 81 -5.39 -35.06 28.84
N MET A 82 -4.67 -34.07 28.31
CA MET A 82 -5.16 -32.80 27.76
C MET A 82 -3.93 -31.91 27.63
N ASP A 83 -3.31 -31.87 26.44
CA ASP A 83 -2.39 -30.79 25.99
C ASP A 83 -1.92 -31.00 24.53
N ASP A 84 -2.15 -32.18 23.91
CA ASP A 84 -1.66 -32.45 22.55
C ASP A 84 -2.46 -31.74 21.42
N ASP A 85 -3.73 -31.40 21.63
CA ASP A 85 -4.58 -30.80 20.57
C ASP A 85 -4.27 -29.31 20.32
N ASP A 86 -3.86 -28.56 21.35
CA ASP A 86 -3.51 -27.14 21.22
C ASP A 86 -2.15 -26.94 20.53
N ASP A 87 -1.18 -27.83 20.80
CA ASP A 87 0.11 -27.82 20.13
C ASP A 87 -0.01 -28.22 18.65
N GLN A 88 -0.91 -29.15 18.31
CA GLN A 88 -1.17 -29.49 16.90
C GLN A 88 -1.90 -28.37 16.15
N GLN A 89 -2.83 -27.66 16.80
CA GLN A 89 -3.49 -26.49 16.21
C GLN A 89 -2.54 -25.30 16.06
N GLN A 90 -1.66 -25.05 17.03
CA GLN A 90 -0.63 -24.01 16.92
C GLN A 90 0.43 -24.35 15.88
N GLN A 91 0.83 -25.62 15.76
CA GLN A 91 1.76 -26.05 14.71
C GLN A 91 1.12 -26.04 13.32
N GLN A 92 -0.18 -26.37 13.19
CA GLN A 92 -0.90 -26.20 11.93
C GLN A 92 -1.09 -24.73 11.56
N GLN A 93 -1.38 -23.84 12.51
CA GLN A 93 -1.42 -22.39 12.27
C GLN A 93 -0.04 -21.83 11.90
N GLN A 94 1.04 -22.26 12.58
CA GLN A 94 2.41 -21.85 12.23
C GLN A 94 2.85 -22.41 10.87
N GLN A 95 2.47 -23.64 10.51
CA GLN A 95 2.75 -24.21 9.19
C GLN A 95 1.91 -23.55 8.09
N GLN A 96 0.66 -23.17 8.36
CA GLN A 96 -0.15 -22.36 7.43
C GLN A 96 0.42 -20.94 7.28
N GLN A 97 0.98 -20.34 8.34
CA GLN A 97 1.69 -19.05 8.30
C GLN A 97 3.03 -19.12 7.56
N HIS A 98 3.67 -20.29 7.48
CA HIS A 98 4.93 -20.50 6.77
C HIS A 98 4.79 -21.01 5.32
N ASN A 99 3.62 -21.48 4.89
CA ASN A 99 3.39 -21.98 3.53
C ASN A 99 2.84 -20.96 2.52
N VAL A 100 2.74 -19.68 2.89
CA VAL A 100 2.40 -18.63 1.92
C VAL A 100 3.61 -18.37 1.03
N ALA A 101 3.43 -18.70 -0.26
CA ALA A 101 4.43 -18.65 -1.31
C ALA A 101 5.32 -17.38 -1.27
N SER A 102 6.60 -17.57 -1.57
CA SER A 102 7.55 -16.49 -1.86
C SER A 102 6.92 -15.42 -2.76
N ALA A 103 7.11 -14.15 -2.42
CA ALA A 103 6.58 -12.99 -3.16
C ALA A 103 6.67 -13.20 -4.70
N PRO A 104 5.59 -12.97 -5.46
CA PRO A 104 5.51 -13.20 -6.90
C PRO A 104 6.34 -12.22 -7.74
N ALA A 105 7.22 -11.41 -7.12
CA ALA A 105 8.10 -10.43 -7.76
C ALA A 105 9.00 -11.03 -8.88
N ASN A 106 9.07 -12.36 -9.01
CA ASN A 106 9.81 -13.08 -10.06
C ASN A 106 8.94 -13.91 -11.04
N ARG A 107 7.60 -13.78 -11.05
CA ARG A 107 6.76 -14.48 -12.05
C ARG A 107 6.88 -13.79 -13.42
N PRO A 108 6.98 -14.54 -14.54
CA PRO A 108 7.08 -13.94 -15.87
C PRO A 108 5.84 -13.07 -16.18
N VAL A 109 6.11 -11.80 -16.48
CA VAL A 109 5.12 -10.74 -16.64
C VAL A 109 4.44 -10.85 -18.01
N LYS A 110 3.19 -11.35 -18.04
CA LYS A 110 2.31 -11.17 -19.21
C LYS A 110 1.32 -10.06 -18.88
N GLN A 111 1.44 -8.93 -19.57
CA GLN A 111 0.55 -7.78 -19.39
C GLN A 111 -0.91 -8.18 -19.61
N LYS A 112 -1.78 -7.98 -18.60
CA LYS A 112 -3.21 -8.24 -18.74
C LYS A 112 -3.84 -7.14 -19.61
N HIS A 113 -4.58 -7.54 -20.64
CA HIS A 113 -5.26 -6.62 -21.55
C HIS A 113 -6.78 -6.65 -21.33
N GLY A 114 -7.19 -6.46 -20.07
CA GLY A 114 -8.60 -6.45 -19.70
C GLY A 114 -9.45 -5.38 -20.38
N ALA A 115 -10.77 -5.53 -20.27
CA ALA A 115 -11.75 -4.65 -20.91
C ALA A 115 -12.13 -3.42 -20.05
N PHE A 116 -11.88 -3.49 -18.73
CA PHE A 116 -12.30 -2.49 -17.75
C PHE A 116 -11.21 -2.18 -16.73
N ASP A 117 -11.30 -1.01 -16.12
CA ASP A 117 -10.43 -0.59 -15.02
C ASP A 117 -11.11 -0.86 -13.66
N VAL A 118 -10.30 -1.11 -12.63
CA VAL A 118 -10.74 -1.17 -11.24
C VAL A 118 -10.24 0.08 -10.51
N VAL A 119 -11.10 0.70 -9.71
CA VAL A 119 -10.79 1.87 -8.89
C VAL A 119 -11.13 1.58 -7.44
N LEU A 120 -10.15 1.66 -6.55
CA LEU A 120 -10.25 1.30 -5.14
C LEU A 120 -10.13 2.54 -4.25
N SER A 121 -11.20 2.90 -3.54
CA SER A 121 -11.23 4.09 -2.70
C SER A 121 -10.35 3.99 -1.44
N SER A 122 -10.11 5.10 -0.76
CA SER A 122 -9.58 5.13 0.61
C SER A 122 -10.55 4.49 1.61
N GLY A 123 -10.04 3.66 2.51
CA GLY A 123 -10.85 2.95 3.51
C GLY A 123 -10.12 2.66 4.83
N PHE A 124 -9.06 3.40 5.16
CA PHE A 124 -8.20 3.13 6.32
C PHE A 124 -7.65 1.68 6.31
N LEU A 125 -7.97 0.85 7.31
CA LEU A 125 -7.52 -0.55 7.41
C LEU A 125 -8.48 -1.55 6.75
N ALA A 126 -9.40 -1.10 5.89
CA ALA A 126 -10.39 -1.95 5.23
C ALA A 126 -9.82 -2.79 4.06
N PHE A 127 -8.65 -3.41 4.27
CA PHE A 127 -7.97 -4.22 3.25
C PHE A 127 -8.79 -5.47 2.87
N ALA A 128 -9.42 -6.12 3.86
CA ALA A 128 -10.32 -7.25 3.65
C ALA A 128 -11.45 -6.93 2.67
N ASN A 129 -12.05 -5.75 2.78
CA ASN A 129 -13.12 -5.34 1.87
C ASN A 129 -12.61 -5.26 0.43
N HIS A 130 -11.47 -4.59 0.21
CA HIS A 130 -10.89 -4.51 -1.13
C HIS A 130 -10.50 -5.88 -1.68
N ALA A 131 -9.91 -6.75 -0.86
CA ALA A 131 -9.59 -8.13 -1.22
C ALA A 131 -10.85 -8.92 -1.61
N GLY A 132 -11.93 -8.82 -0.83
CA GLY A 132 -13.19 -9.52 -1.11
C GLY A 132 -13.85 -9.05 -2.40
N PHE A 133 -13.83 -7.74 -2.65
CA PHE A 133 -14.29 -7.19 -3.92
C PHE A 133 -13.44 -7.68 -5.11
N LEU A 134 -12.11 -7.68 -4.98
CA LEU A 134 -11.22 -8.19 -6.02
C LEU A 134 -11.44 -9.69 -6.25
N GLN A 135 -11.71 -10.45 -5.20
CA GLN A 135 -12.07 -11.85 -5.29
C GLN A 135 -13.34 -12.03 -6.12
N ALA A 136 -14.39 -11.25 -5.86
CA ALA A 136 -15.62 -11.31 -6.65
C ALA A 136 -15.39 -10.97 -8.14
N VAL A 137 -14.49 -10.02 -8.44
CA VAL A 137 -14.09 -9.72 -9.83
C VAL A 137 -13.46 -10.93 -10.50
N GLU A 138 -12.56 -11.65 -9.81
CA GLU A 138 -11.95 -12.86 -10.35
C GLU A 138 -12.95 -14.02 -10.49
N ASP A 139 -13.84 -14.22 -9.52
CA ASP A 139 -14.87 -15.27 -9.59
C ASP A 139 -15.82 -15.07 -10.77
N ALA A 140 -16.11 -13.81 -11.11
CA ALA A 140 -16.91 -13.46 -12.27
C ALA A 140 -16.19 -13.73 -13.62
N GLY A 141 -14.90 -14.08 -13.58
CA GLY A 141 -14.05 -14.31 -14.75
C GLY A 141 -13.74 -13.03 -15.51
N LEU A 142 -13.65 -11.90 -14.81
CA LEU A 142 -13.48 -10.58 -15.40
C LEU A 142 -12.00 -10.14 -15.39
N ASP A 143 -11.44 -9.92 -16.58
CA ASP A 143 -10.04 -9.48 -16.72
C ASP A 143 -9.87 -7.97 -16.51
N VAL A 144 -9.05 -7.62 -15.52
CA VAL A 144 -8.74 -6.23 -15.18
C VAL A 144 -7.67 -5.66 -16.13
N ARG A 145 -7.96 -4.50 -16.73
CA ARG A 145 -7.06 -3.75 -17.61
C ARG A 145 -6.02 -2.95 -16.82
N GLY A 146 -6.49 -2.31 -15.77
CA GLY A 146 -5.71 -1.39 -14.98
C GLY A 146 -6.38 -1.13 -13.65
N VAL A 147 -5.57 -0.79 -12.66
CA VAL A 147 -6.00 -0.56 -11.29
C VAL A 147 -5.59 0.84 -10.88
N MET A 148 -6.49 1.54 -10.22
CA MET A 148 -6.16 2.77 -9.51
C MET A 148 -6.59 2.64 -8.06
N GLY A 149 -5.75 3.09 -7.12
CA GLY A 149 -6.07 3.02 -5.70
C GLY A 149 -5.63 4.26 -4.94
N THR A 150 -6.33 4.58 -3.84
CA THR A 150 -5.93 5.63 -2.90
C THR A 150 -5.85 5.05 -1.49
N SER A 151 -4.75 5.30 -0.76
CA SER A 151 -4.57 4.82 0.63
C SER A 151 -4.69 3.30 0.73
N ALA A 152 -5.67 2.79 1.51
CA ALA A 152 -6.01 1.37 1.58
C ALA A 152 -6.17 0.69 0.21
N GLY A 153 -6.80 1.40 -0.74
CA GLY A 153 -6.96 0.95 -2.10
C GLY A 153 -5.65 0.92 -2.89
N ALA A 154 -4.69 1.81 -2.58
CA ALA A 154 -3.36 1.79 -3.20
C ALA A 154 -2.52 0.60 -2.69
N LEU A 155 -2.58 0.30 -1.39
CA LEU A 155 -1.93 -0.87 -0.81
C LEU A 155 -2.49 -2.16 -1.41
N SER A 156 -3.82 -2.32 -1.40
CA SER A 156 -4.48 -3.52 -1.95
C SER A 156 -4.29 -3.62 -3.47
N GLY A 157 -4.45 -2.49 -4.17
CA GLY A 157 -4.37 -2.42 -5.63
C GLY A 157 -2.97 -2.61 -6.18
N SER A 158 -1.92 -2.17 -5.48
CA SER A 158 -0.53 -2.38 -5.91
C SER A 158 -0.10 -3.84 -5.82
N LEU A 159 -0.46 -4.55 -4.74
CA LEU A 159 -0.22 -5.99 -4.61
C LEU A 159 -1.01 -6.76 -5.68
N TYR A 160 -2.28 -6.45 -5.85
CA TYR A 160 -3.09 -7.07 -6.92
C TYR A 160 -2.49 -6.81 -8.31
N ALA A 161 -2.07 -5.58 -8.58
CA ALA A 161 -1.44 -5.22 -9.84
C ALA A 161 -0.05 -5.87 -10.04
N ALA A 162 0.62 -6.25 -8.95
CA ALA A 162 1.86 -7.05 -8.95
C ALA A 162 1.61 -8.55 -9.19
N GLY A 163 0.35 -8.97 -9.30
CA GLY A 163 -0.05 -10.34 -9.62
C GLY A 163 -0.34 -11.23 -8.41
N TYR A 164 -0.52 -10.65 -7.23
CA TYR A 164 -1.05 -11.36 -6.06
C TYR A 164 -2.53 -11.68 -6.28
N ALA A 165 -2.93 -12.92 -5.96
CA ALA A 165 -4.32 -13.29 -5.86
C ALA A 165 -4.98 -12.54 -4.69
N PRO A 166 -6.31 -12.30 -4.71
CA PRO A 166 -6.99 -11.50 -3.70
C PRO A 166 -6.80 -11.99 -2.25
N HIS A 167 -6.76 -13.31 -2.04
CA HIS A 167 -6.45 -13.89 -0.72
C HIS A 167 -4.99 -13.66 -0.29
N GLU A 168 -4.04 -13.63 -1.22
CA GLU A 168 -2.64 -13.29 -0.94
C GLU A 168 -2.49 -11.80 -0.60
N VAL A 169 -3.24 -10.92 -1.28
CA VAL A 169 -3.31 -9.48 -0.93
C VAL A 169 -3.79 -9.31 0.51
N ALA A 170 -4.88 -10.00 0.86
CA ALA A 170 -5.44 -10.02 2.21
C ALA A 170 -4.39 -10.48 3.24
N ALA A 171 -3.76 -11.63 3.00
CA ALA A 171 -2.77 -12.22 3.90
C ALA A 171 -1.54 -11.32 4.09
N GLU A 172 -1.03 -10.69 3.03
CA GLU A 172 0.14 -9.81 3.16
C GLU A 172 -0.15 -8.54 3.95
N LEU A 173 -1.34 -7.95 3.78
CA LEU A 173 -1.74 -6.73 4.48
C LEU A 173 -2.17 -6.99 5.93
N SER A 174 -2.56 -8.22 6.27
CA SER A 174 -2.88 -8.62 7.64
C SER A 174 -1.70 -9.24 8.40
N ARG A 175 -0.61 -9.60 7.70
CA ARG A 175 0.56 -10.28 8.28
C ARG A 175 1.20 -9.54 9.45
N VAL A 176 1.27 -8.21 9.37
CA VAL A 176 1.91 -7.37 10.39
C VAL A 176 0.85 -6.43 10.95
N ALA A 177 0.69 -6.44 12.27
CA ALA A 177 -0.23 -5.54 12.93
C ALA A 177 0.17 -4.07 12.63
N PRO A 178 -0.78 -3.20 12.25
CA PRO A 178 -0.47 -1.81 11.86
C PRO A 178 0.40 -1.05 12.87
N ILE A 179 0.22 -1.31 14.17
CA ILE A 179 0.99 -0.69 15.24
C ILE A 179 2.50 -1.01 15.19
N GLN A 180 2.90 -2.17 14.67
CA GLN A 180 4.31 -2.58 14.59
C GLN A 180 5.07 -1.87 13.46
N LEU A 181 4.33 -1.34 12.47
CA LEU A 181 4.86 -0.54 11.38
C LEU A 181 5.03 0.94 11.75
N LEU A 182 4.57 1.35 12.93
CA LEU A 182 4.73 2.71 13.43
C LEU A 182 6.14 2.90 13.97
N GLU A 183 6.90 3.81 13.37
CA GLU A 183 8.19 4.27 13.90
C GLU A 183 8.07 5.71 14.37
N PRO A 184 8.64 6.08 15.55
CA PRO A 184 8.68 7.47 15.97
C PRO A 184 9.29 8.37 14.89
N GLY A 185 8.51 9.38 14.47
CA GLY A 185 8.95 10.43 13.55
C GLY A 185 9.70 11.55 14.27
N VAL A 186 10.11 12.56 13.51
CA VAL A 186 10.74 13.75 14.07
C VAL A 186 9.65 14.73 14.53
N PRO A 187 9.67 15.25 15.78
CA PRO A 187 8.53 15.96 16.39
C PRO A 187 7.96 17.14 15.57
N TRP A 188 8.76 17.77 14.72
CA TRP A 188 8.36 18.91 13.89
C TRP A 188 8.02 18.55 12.42
N LYS A 189 8.16 17.28 12.01
CA LYS A 189 7.84 16.80 10.65
C LYS A 189 6.68 15.80 10.61
N GLY A 190 6.37 15.14 11.73
CA GLY A 190 5.23 14.25 11.91
C GLY A 190 5.48 13.28 13.07
N ALA A 191 4.40 12.69 13.62
CA ALA A 191 4.53 11.81 14.77
C ALA A 191 5.19 10.46 14.41
N LEU A 192 5.00 9.99 13.17
CA LEU A 192 5.44 8.66 12.73
C LEU A 192 6.05 8.66 11.32
N SER A 193 7.11 7.89 11.11
CA SER A 193 7.78 7.73 9.81
C SER A 193 7.16 6.61 8.97
N MET A 194 7.24 6.74 7.63
CA MET A 194 6.84 5.70 6.68
C MET A 194 7.98 4.74 6.28
N SER A 195 9.18 4.88 6.85
CA SER A 195 10.35 4.08 6.48
C SER A 195 10.10 2.57 6.52
N ARG A 196 9.56 2.04 7.63
CA ARG A 196 9.22 0.61 7.76
C ARG A 196 8.19 0.14 6.75
N VAL A 197 7.20 0.98 6.44
CA VAL A 197 6.20 0.64 5.42
C VAL A 197 6.87 0.55 4.05
N VAL A 198 7.73 1.52 3.70
CA VAL A 198 8.49 1.48 2.45
C VAL A 198 9.41 0.25 2.39
N GLU A 199 10.12 -0.06 3.45
CA GLU A 199 10.99 -1.25 3.54
C GLU A 199 10.19 -2.54 3.35
N ARG A 200 9.02 -2.65 4.00
CA ARG A 200 8.14 -3.81 3.80
C ARG A 200 7.65 -3.89 2.36
N LEU A 201 7.21 -2.78 1.78
CA LEU A 201 6.73 -2.71 0.40
C LEU A 201 7.83 -3.09 -0.60
N ARG A 202 9.09 -2.73 -0.38
CA ARG A 202 10.22 -3.15 -1.23
C ARG A 202 10.45 -4.67 -1.25
N VAL A 203 10.00 -5.40 -0.23
CA VAL A 203 10.11 -6.87 -0.19
C VAL A 203 9.00 -7.53 -1.01
N VAL A 204 7.82 -6.92 -1.11
CA VAL A 204 6.62 -7.54 -1.68
C VAL A 204 6.20 -6.95 -3.04
N LEU A 205 6.66 -5.75 -3.37
CA LEU A 205 6.39 -5.08 -4.64
C LEU A 205 7.64 -5.00 -5.53
N PRO A 206 7.47 -4.94 -6.86
CA PRO A 206 8.51 -4.54 -7.79
C PRO A 206 9.07 -3.15 -7.47
N ALA A 207 10.26 -2.84 -8.00
CA ALA A 207 10.91 -1.57 -7.73
C ALA A 207 10.15 -0.39 -8.37
N THR A 208 9.57 -0.61 -9.54
CA THR A 208 8.93 0.44 -10.34
C THR A 208 7.54 0.05 -10.85
N PHE A 209 6.72 1.05 -11.21
CA PHE A 209 5.39 0.82 -11.78
C PHE A 209 5.46 0.08 -13.12
N GLU A 210 6.52 0.29 -13.87
CA GLU A 210 6.76 -0.25 -15.21
C GLU A 210 6.93 -1.78 -15.21
N GLU A 211 7.30 -2.36 -14.06
CA GLU A 211 7.46 -3.80 -13.87
C GLU A 211 6.13 -4.53 -13.58
N LEU A 212 5.04 -3.80 -13.32
CA LEU A 212 3.76 -4.40 -12.94
C LEU A 212 3.07 -5.08 -14.14
N PRO A 213 2.54 -6.31 -13.98
CA PRO A 213 1.76 -7.00 -15.02
C PRO A 213 0.40 -6.36 -15.31
N VAL A 214 -0.12 -5.54 -14.40
CA VAL A 214 -1.35 -4.77 -14.60
C VAL A 214 -1.02 -3.29 -14.42
N GLU A 215 -1.48 -2.45 -15.34
CA GLU A 215 -1.24 -1.01 -15.26
C GLU A 215 -1.80 -0.45 -13.95
N PHE A 216 -0.97 0.23 -13.17
CA PHE A 216 -1.35 0.76 -11.86
C PHE A 216 -1.10 2.27 -11.74
N ALA A 217 -1.91 2.95 -10.94
CA ALA A 217 -1.59 4.27 -10.41
C ALA A 217 -2.12 4.42 -8.98
N CYS A 218 -1.43 5.20 -8.15
CA CYS A 218 -1.89 5.54 -6.82
C CYS A 218 -2.25 7.03 -6.68
N GLY A 219 -3.31 7.31 -5.93
CA GLY A 219 -3.75 8.66 -5.59
C GLY A 219 -2.98 9.23 -4.39
N VAL A 220 -2.45 10.44 -4.54
CA VAL A 220 -1.72 11.17 -3.49
C VAL A 220 -2.22 12.60 -3.39
N VAL A 221 -1.96 13.28 -2.28
CA VAL A 221 -2.09 14.73 -2.18
C VAL A 221 -0.71 15.37 -2.25
N ASP A 222 -0.59 16.42 -3.06
CA ASP A 222 0.65 17.17 -3.21
C ASP A 222 0.83 18.28 -2.16
N ALA A 223 2.00 18.93 -2.16
CA ALA A 223 2.29 20.04 -1.25
C ALA A 223 1.34 21.25 -1.43
N SER A 224 0.62 21.36 -2.56
CA SER A 224 -0.42 22.37 -2.79
C SER A 224 -1.81 21.96 -2.30
N GLY A 225 -1.95 20.75 -1.76
CA GLY A 225 -3.22 20.21 -1.27
C GLY A 225 -4.10 19.60 -2.38
N ARG A 226 -3.58 19.38 -3.58
CA ARG A 226 -4.35 18.83 -4.71
C ARG A 226 -4.13 17.34 -4.87
N HIS A 227 -5.21 16.62 -5.20
CA HIS A 227 -5.13 15.21 -5.56
C HIS A 227 -4.38 15.03 -6.89
N ARG A 228 -3.39 14.14 -6.91
CA ARG A 228 -2.59 13.75 -8.08
C ARG A 228 -2.51 12.23 -8.18
N LEU A 229 -2.30 11.74 -9.39
CA LEU A 229 -1.93 10.34 -9.63
C LEU A 229 -0.41 10.23 -9.80
N ILE A 230 0.16 9.19 -9.21
CA ILE A 230 1.51 8.72 -9.50
C ILE A 230 1.38 7.35 -10.16
N ASP A 231 2.02 7.17 -11.31
CA ASP A 231 1.87 6.01 -12.20
C ASP A 231 3.19 5.57 -12.84
N SER A 232 4.31 6.09 -12.33
CA SER A 232 5.67 5.88 -12.87
C SER A 232 6.72 6.13 -11.79
N GLY A 233 7.87 5.46 -11.91
CA GLY A 233 8.99 5.61 -10.98
C GLY A 233 8.93 4.69 -9.76
N PRO A 234 9.50 5.07 -8.61
CA PRO A 234 9.62 4.19 -7.44
C PRO A 234 8.25 3.84 -6.83
N LEU A 235 7.84 2.57 -7.00
CA LEU A 235 6.52 2.09 -6.62
C LEU A 235 6.32 2.03 -5.10
N PRO A 236 7.24 1.45 -4.30
CA PRO A 236 7.08 1.38 -2.84
C PRO A 236 6.90 2.76 -2.18
N GLU A 237 7.67 3.76 -2.60
CA GLU A 237 7.60 5.14 -2.08
C GLU A 237 6.28 5.80 -2.45
N ALA A 238 5.79 5.59 -3.68
CA ALA A 238 4.52 6.16 -4.12
C ALA A 238 3.31 5.55 -3.39
N VAL A 239 3.31 4.22 -3.21
CA VAL A 239 2.27 3.52 -2.45
C VAL A 239 2.30 3.93 -0.97
N ALA A 240 3.48 4.02 -0.36
CA ALA A 240 3.63 4.52 0.99
C ALA A 240 3.13 5.98 1.12
N ALA A 241 3.49 6.86 0.19
CA ALA A 241 3.00 8.23 0.16
C ALA A 241 1.46 8.29 0.12
N SER A 242 0.83 7.41 -0.67
CA SER A 242 -0.63 7.31 -0.79
C SER A 242 -1.31 6.87 0.51
N ALA A 243 -0.61 6.18 1.41
CA ALA A 243 -1.10 5.75 2.72
C ALA A 243 -0.60 6.62 3.89
N ALA A 244 0.18 7.67 3.63
CA ALA A 244 0.73 8.56 4.65
C ALA A 244 -0.33 9.55 5.15
N ILE A 245 -1.19 9.08 6.07
CA ILE A 245 -2.29 9.86 6.64
C ILE A 245 -1.74 11.14 7.30
N PRO A 246 -2.15 12.33 6.85
CA PRO A 246 -1.72 13.60 7.44
C PRO A 246 -1.94 13.63 8.94
N VAL A 247 -1.06 14.33 9.67
CA VAL A 247 -1.01 14.39 11.16
C VAL A 247 -0.45 13.12 11.80
N LEU A 248 -0.83 11.94 11.31
CA LEU A 248 -0.31 10.67 11.84
C LEU A 248 1.09 10.35 11.31
N PHE A 249 1.30 10.50 10.00
CA PHE A 249 2.55 10.17 9.33
C PHE A 249 3.23 11.40 8.68
N GLU A 250 4.55 11.35 8.59
CA GLU A 250 5.34 12.31 7.81
C GLU A 250 5.00 12.20 6.30
N PRO A 251 4.84 13.33 5.59
CA PRO A 251 4.76 13.33 4.14
C PRO A 251 6.01 12.70 3.49
N VAL A 252 5.81 11.89 2.46
CA VAL A 252 6.84 11.10 1.78
C VAL A 252 7.35 11.82 0.53
N TYR A 253 8.66 11.87 0.35
CA TYR A 253 9.27 12.30 -0.91
C TYR A 253 9.38 11.11 -1.86
N ILE A 254 8.87 11.26 -3.09
CA ILE A 254 8.98 10.26 -4.13
C ILE A 254 10.08 10.70 -5.10
N PRO A 255 11.21 9.97 -5.22
CA PRO A 255 12.28 10.33 -6.13
C PRO A 255 11.79 10.51 -7.58
N GLY A 256 12.25 11.57 -8.24
CA GLY A 256 11.86 11.89 -9.63
C GLY A 256 10.48 12.53 -9.79
N GLN A 257 9.66 12.60 -8.73
CA GLN A 257 8.35 13.25 -8.78
C GLN A 257 8.41 14.68 -8.23
N SER A 258 7.87 15.63 -8.99
CA SER A 258 7.85 17.04 -8.60
C SER A 258 6.63 17.41 -7.76
N GLY A 259 6.74 18.50 -6.99
CA GLY A 259 5.63 19.02 -6.18
C GLY A 259 5.32 18.22 -4.91
N GLY A 260 6.26 17.39 -4.46
CA GLY A 260 6.23 16.80 -3.13
C GLY A 260 6.62 17.79 -2.01
N PRO A 261 6.68 17.36 -0.75
CA PRO A 261 6.40 15.99 -0.31
C PRO A 261 4.91 15.65 -0.48
N PHE A 262 4.61 14.35 -0.48
CA PHE A 262 3.30 13.80 -0.78
C PHE A 262 2.69 13.15 0.46
N ALA A 263 1.37 13.14 0.55
CA ALA A 263 0.64 12.47 1.63
C ALA A 263 -0.58 11.72 1.09
N ASP A 264 -1.37 11.14 1.98
CA ASP A 264 -2.56 10.37 1.62
C ASP A 264 -3.54 11.18 0.76
N GLY A 265 -3.82 10.65 -0.44
CA GLY A 265 -4.71 11.29 -1.42
C GLY A 265 -6.15 11.39 -0.96
N GLY A 266 -6.57 10.51 -0.03
CA GLY A 266 -7.90 10.46 0.54
C GLY A 266 -8.27 11.71 1.34
N LYS A 267 -7.29 12.57 1.66
CA LYS A 267 -7.54 13.93 2.19
C LYS A 267 -8.26 14.83 1.18
N ALA A 268 -7.93 14.71 -0.10
CA ALA A 268 -8.45 15.56 -1.17
C ALA A 268 -9.57 14.86 -1.95
N ASP A 269 -9.35 13.61 -2.35
CA ASP A 269 -10.29 12.78 -3.10
C ASP A 269 -10.09 11.32 -2.69
N ARG A 270 -11.14 10.72 -2.12
CA ARG A 270 -11.08 9.33 -1.63
C ARG A 270 -11.06 8.31 -2.76
N VAL A 271 -11.57 8.66 -3.94
CA VAL A 271 -11.76 7.70 -5.03
C VAL A 271 -10.72 7.90 -6.13
N GLY A 272 -10.37 9.16 -6.43
CA GLY A 272 -9.43 9.51 -7.50
C GLY A 272 -9.91 9.17 -8.92
N LEU A 273 -11.19 8.81 -9.05
CA LEU A 273 -11.82 8.43 -10.32
C LEU A 273 -11.67 9.53 -11.35
N ARG A 274 -11.87 10.80 -10.95
CA ARG A 274 -11.81 11.94 -11.88
C ARG A 274 -10.45 12.04 -12.57
N GLN A 275 -9.35 11.95 -11.83
CA GLN A 275 -7.99 12.04 -12.36
C GLN A 275 -7.65 10.80 -13.19
N TRP A 276 -8.08 9.61 -12.75
CA TRP A 276 -7.88 8.37 -13.50
C TRP A 276 -8.55 8.42 -14.88
N ARG A 277 -9.82 8.84 -14.91
CA ARG A 277 -10.58 9.00 -16.16
C ARG A 277 -9.97 10.08 -17.05
N ALA A 278 -9.46 11.17 -16.48
CA ALA A 278 -8.77 12.21 -17.24
C ALA A 278 -7.50 11.67 -17.92
N ARG A 279 -6.67 10.92 -17.16
CA ARG A 279 -5.47 10.25 -17.67
C ARG A 279 -5.78 9.30 -18.84
N ARG A 280 -6.83 8.49 -18.72
CA ARG A 280 -7.25 7.56 -19.79
C ARG A 280 -7.60 8.28 -21.09
N ARG A 281 -8.19 9.48 -21.03
CA ARG A 281 -8.52 10.28 -22.24
C ARG A 281 -7.27 10.80 -22.94
N LEU A 282 -6.24 11.19 -22.18
CA LEU A 282 -5.00 11.74 -22.73
C LEU A 282 -4.21 10.72 -23.56
N LYS A 283 -4.30 9.42 -23.23
CA LYS A 283 -3.52 8.40 -23.94
C LYS A 283 -3.97 8.18 -25.40
N LYS A 284 -5.23 8.44 -25.79
CA LYS A 284 -5.74 8.15 -27.16
C LYS A 284 -6.95 9.00 -27.66
N ASN A 285 -7.30 10.15 -27.07
CA ASN A 285 -8.56 10.87 -27.39
C ASN A 285 -9.81 9.96 -27.33
N ALA A 286 -9.70 8.86 -26.58
CA ALA A 286 -10.64 7.75 -26.62
C ALA A 286 -11.61 7.84 -25.44
N ILE A 287 -12.81 7.29 -25.66
CA ILE A 287 -13.74 7.00 -24.58
C ILE A 287 -12.97 6.09 -23.59
N PRO A 288 -12.85 6.46 -22.31
CA PRO A 288 -12.12 5.62 -21.37
C PRO A 288 -12.84 4.26 -21.23
N PRO A 289 -12.12 3.16 -20.93
CA PRO A 289 -12.70 1.84 -20.76
C PRO A 289 -13.74 1.82 -19.64
N ALA A 290 -14.59 0.80 -19.55
CA ALA A 290 -15.52 0.71 -18.42
C ALA A 290 -14.74 0.69 -17.08
N ALA A 291 -15.35 1.16 -16.00
CA ALA A 291 -14.70 1.18 -14.68
C ALA A 291 -15.60 0.57 -13.61
N LEU A 292 -15.03 -0.32 -12.80
CA LEU A 292 -15.61 -0.79 -11.56
C LEU A 292 -15.00 0.01 -10.40
N VAL A 293 -15.83 0.72 -9.65
CA VAL A 293 -15.41 1.51 -8.50
C VAL A 293 -15.83 0.79 -7.24
N HIS A 294 -14.87 0.42 -6.40
CA HIS A 294 -15.14 -0.08 -5.06
C HIS A 294 -14.98 1.04 -4.04
N LEU A 295 -16.10 1.51 -3.51
CA LEU A 295 -16.19 2.59 -2.53
C LEU A 295 -16.49 2.04 -1.14
N ILE A 296 -15.59 2.31 -0.20
CA ILE A 296 -15.80 2.02 1.21
C ILE A 296 -16.42 3.25 1.86
N GLU A 297 -17.49 3.06 2.62
CA GLU A 297 -18.17 4.16 3.30
C GLU A 297 -17.25 4.95 4.24
N ARG A 298 -17.51 6.25 4.35
CA ARG A 298 -16.69 7.18 5.13
C ARG A 298 -16.65 6.79 6.60
N SER A 299 -15.45 6.67 7.13
CA SER A 299 -15.21 6.42 8.55
C SER A 299 -14.97 7.71 9.36
N SER A 300 -14.65 8.83 8.70
CA SER A 300 -14.27 10.09 9.34
C SER A 300 -14.79 11.32 8.57
N PRO A 301 -15.29 12.36 9.28
CA PRO A 301 -15.71 13.62 8.66
C PRO A 301 -14.53 14.44 8.12
N PHE A 302 -13.29 14.12 8.52
CA PHE A 302 -12.06 14.82 8.09
C PHE A 302 -11.45 14.28 6.78
N SER A 303 -12.07 13.26 6.19
CA SER A 303 -11.67 12.74 4.87
C SER A 303 -12.08 13.69 3.74
N GLY A 304 -11.46 13.55 2.57
CA GLY A 304 -11.84 14.27 1.35
C GLY A 304 -13.21 13.86 0.81
N ALA A 305 -13.61 14.47 -0.30
CA ALA A 305 -14.84 14.11 -0.98
C ALA A 305 -14.74 12.72 -1.61
N ASP A 306 -15.87 12.03 -1.70
CA ASP A 306 -16.04 10.92 -2.65
C ASP A 306 -16.32 11.56 -4.01
N ASP A 307 -15.32 12.14 -4.69
CA ASP A 307 -15.52 12.78 -6.00
C ASP A 307 -15.81 11.70 -7.05
N VAL A 308 -17.09 11.42 -7.12
CA VAL A 308 -17.70 10.48 -8.04
C VAL A 308 -18.42 11.19 -9.17
N SER A 309 -18.06 12.44 -9.47
CA SER A 309 -18.68 13.25 -10.53
C SER A 309 -18.67 12.57 -11.91
N ARG A 310 -17.77 11.60 -12.12
CA ARG A 310 -17.70 10.77 -13.33
C ARG A 310 -18.51 9.48 -13.27
N MET A 311 -19.18 9.15 -12.16
CA MET A 311 -20.07 7.99 -12.08
C MET A 311 -21.37 8.18 -12.86
N GLY A 312 -21.71 9.42 -13.25
CA GLY A 312 -22.77 9.68 -14.23
C GLY A 312 -22.40 9.33 -15.68
N GLU A 313 -21.15 8.93 -15.94
CA GLU A 313 -20.76 8.38 -17.24
C GLU A 313 -21.34 6.97 -17.40
N SER A 314 -21.87 6.64 -18.59
CA SER A 314 -22.62 5.40 -18.85
C SER A 314 -21.82 4.10 -18.68
N ASN A 315 -20.53 4.18 -18.37
CA ASN A 315 -19.61 3.05 -18.27
C ASN A 315 -18.87 2.98 -16.93
N VAL A 316 -19.48 3.46 -15.84
CA VAL A 316 -18.98 3.27 -14.48
C VAL A 316 -20.01 2.49 -13.65
N THR A 317 -19.56 1.42 -12.99
CA THR A 317 -20.36 0.68 -12.01
C THR A 317 -19.77 0.94 -10.63
N LEU A 318 -20.60 1.40 -9.70
CA LEU A 318 -20.22 1.57 -8.31
C LEU A 318 -20.62 0.33 -7.50
N VAL A 319 -19.68 -0.17 -6.71
CA VAL A 319 -19.91 -1.14 -5.64
C VAL A 319 -19.56 -0.47 -4.33
N THR A 320 -20.54 -0.36 -3.44
CA THR A 320 -20.36 0.24 -2.11
C THR A 320 -20.25 -0.85 -1.06
N CYS A 321 -19.33 -0.68 -0.11
CA CYS A 321 -19.21 -1.56 1.04
C CYS A 321 -19.22 -0.74 2.33
N ALA A 322 -19.87 -1.27 3.37
CA ALA A 322 -19.91 -0.66 4.69
C ALA A 322 -18.50 -0.51 5.27
N LYS A 323 -18.31 0.48 6.15
CA LYS A 323 -17.05 0.67 6.87
C LYS A 323 -16.63 -0.62 7.60
N SER A 324 -15.34 -0.91 7.59
CA SER A 324 -14.76 -2.17 8.10
C SER A 324 -14.85 -2.32 9.62
N GLY A 325 -15.23 -1.27 10.36
CA GLY A 325 -15.28 -1.30 11.83
C GLY A 325 -13.90 -1.47 12.49
N GLN A 326 -12.83 -1.32 11.71
CA GLN A 326 -11.45 -1.61 12.12
C GLN A 326 -10.81 -0.51 12.94
N TYR A 327 -9.91 -0.91 13.82
CA TYR A 327 -9.13 -0.01 14.66
C TYR A 327 -7.64 -0.26 14.50
N LEU A 328 -6.81 0.69 14.91
CA LEU A 328 -5.34 0.57 14.75
C LEU A 328 -4.74 -0.64 15.50
N TRP A 329 -5.45 -1.14 16.52
CA TRP A 329 -5.05 -2.25 17.39
C TRP A 329 -5.70 -3.59 17.05
N SER A 330 -6.66 -3.64 16.11
CA SER A 330 -7.31 -4.88 15.71
C SER A 330 -7.78 -4.79 14.27
N LEU A 331 -7.45 -5.83 13.50
CA LEU A 331 -7.97 -6.09 12.15
C LEU A 331 -9.31 -6.85 12.17
N GLY A 332 -9.97 -6.94 13.33
CA GLY A 332 -11.35 -7.38 13.48
C GLY A 332 -11.63 -8.74 12.84
N GLU A 333 -12.90 -8.98 12.48
CA GLU A 333 -13.32 -10.18 11.74
C GLU A 333 -12.94 -10.04 10.25
N PHE A 334 -11.66 -10.24 9.96
CA PHE A 334 -11.07 -9.97 8.65
C PHE A 334 -11.65 -10.88 7.55
N ASP A 335 -11.77 -12.18 7.80
CA ASP A 335 -12.30 -13.15 6.83
C ASP A 335 -13.79 -12.91 6.55
N GLU A 336 -14.57 -12.63 7.59
CA GLU A 336 -15.99 -12.32 7.45
C GLU A 336 -16.21 -11.02 6.65
N GLN A 337 -15.32 -10.03 6.80
CA GLN A 337 -15.34 -8.81 6.00
C GLN A 337 -15.02 -9.06 4.54
N MET A 338 -14.03 -9.92 4.28
CA MET A 338 -13.67 -10.31 2.93
C MET A 338 -14.84 -11.01 2.25
N GLU A 339 -15.43 -12.02 2.90
CA GLU A 339 -16.56 -12.77 2.34
C GLU A 339 -17.80 -11.88 2.14
N ARG A 340 -18.13 -11.03 3.13
CA ARG A 340 -19.23 -10.08 2.99
C ARG A 340 -19.02 -9.12 1.81
N SER A 341 -17.80 -8.63 1.62
CA SER A 341 -17.49 -7.73 0.50
C SER A 341 -17.54 -8.44 -0.85
N ARG A 342 -17.11 -9.71 -0.90
CA ARG A 342 -17.23 -10.59 -2.08
C ARG A 342 -18.71 -10.79 -2.46
N ALA A 343 -19.53 -11.21 -1.50
CA ALA A 343 -20.96 -11.44 -1.70
C ALA A 343 -21.71 -10.17 -2.13
N ASN A 344 -21.39 -9.02 -1.52
CA ASN A 344 -22.02 -7.73 -1.85
C ASN A 344 -21.69 -7.24 -3.27
N ALA A 345 -20.51 -7.59 -3.79
CA ALA A 345 -20.08 -7.16 -5.12
C ALA A 345 -20.73 -7.96 -6.25
N ALA A 346 -21.03 -9.24 -6.02
CA ALA A 346 -21.48 -10.17 -7.06
C ALA A 346 -22.67 -9.66 -7.92
N PRO A 347 -23.76 -9.09 -7.36
CA PRO A 347 -24.88 -8.61 -8.17
C PRO A 347 -24.49 -7.48 -9.13
N ALA A 348 -23.61 -6.56 -8.70
CA ALA A 348 -23.16 -5.44 -9.52
C ALA A 348 -22.21 -5.90 -10.64
N LEU A 349 -21.43 -6.94 -10.39
CA LEU A 349 -20.52 -7.53 -11.38
C LEU A 349 -21.27 -8.26 -12.48
N GLU A 350 -22.36 -8.96 -12.18
CA GLU A 350 -23.23 -9.57 -13.20
C GLU A 350 -23.81 -8.51 -14.15
N VAL A 351 -24.29 -7.39 -13.59
CA VAL A 351 -24.77 -6.25 -14.40
C VAL A 351 -23.64 -5.63 -15.24
N HIS A 352 -22.43 -5.54 -14.69
CA HIS A 352 -21.28 -5.01 -15.41
C HIS A 352 -20.87 -5.93 -16.56
N LYS A 353 -20.81 -7.24 -16.32
CA LYS A 353 -20.49 -8.27 -17.32
C LYS A 353 -21.46 -8.25 -18.50
N ALA A 354 -22.75 -8.01 -18.24
CA ALA A 354 -23.74 -7.85 -19.31
C ALA A 354 -23.51 -6.58 -20.17
N ARG A 355 -22.80 -5.57 -19.66
CA ARG A 355 -22.54 -4.28 -20.35
C ARG A 355 -21.20 -4.22 -21.06
N VAL A 356 -20.22 -5.04 -20.64
CA VAL A 356 -18.87 -5.05 -21.19
C VAL A 356 -18.68 -6.37 -21.95
N PRO A 357 -18.69 -6.36 -23.29
CA PRO A 357 -18.45 -7.59 -24.05
C PRO A 357 -17.05 -8.13 -23.74
N SER A 358 -16.95 -9.45 -23.55
CA SER A 358 -15.67 -10.15 -23.43
C SER A 358 -14.85 -9.88 -24.69
N VAL A 359 -13.62 -9.39 -24.50
CA VAL A 359 -12.68 -9.02 -25.58
C VAL A 359 -12.15 -10.26 -26.28
#